data_AF-A0A3N5WWR9-F1
#
_entry.id   AF-A0A3N5WWR9-F1
#
_cell.length_a   1.000
_cell.length_b   1.000
_cell.length_c   1.000
_cell.angle_alpha   90.00
_cell.angle_beta   90.00
_cell.angle_gamma   90.00
#
_symmetry.space_group_name_H-M   'P 1'
#
loop_
_entity.id
_entity.type
_entity.pdbx_description
1 polymer ?
#
loop_
_entity_poly.entity_id
_entity_poly.type
_entity_poly.pdbx_seq_one_letter_code
_entity_poly.pdbx_strand_id
1 'polypeptide(L)'
;MTGRDLRMQKLFSRGENAVVIAIDHGYMDGPIPGMENLPKTVQAIDPCVDAILLSPGMLKHLSCAFNYKGAPIPIVRINWSTVFCFEWQYNQSRTVPAFSVKEAVALGAEMVLISLTLKTGDEANDARNVEIFSKLRAEAAELGIPVVGESFPNDSDNISAAEMHDQILRGTRILAELG
;
A
#
# COMPACT_ATOMS: atom_id res chain seq x y z
N MET A 1 23.44 -6.63 -6.80
CA MET A 1 22.42 -5.89 -7.56
C MET A 1 21.28 -6.84 -7.86
N THR A 2 20.14 -6.63 -7.22
CA THR A 2 18.92 -7.46 -7.27
C THR A 2 17.80 -6.75 -8.04
N GLY A 3 16.71 -7.46 -8.35
CA GLY A 3 15.51 -6.85 -8.91
C GLY A 3 14.89 -5.77 -8.01
N ARG A 4 15.07 -5.90 -6.69
CA ARG A 4 14.64 -4.91 -5.69
C ARG A 4 15.45 -3.64 -5.82
N ASP A 5 16.79 -3.76 -5.91
CA ASP A 5 17.69 -2.61 -6.03
C ASP A 5 17.38 -1.76 -7.26
N LEU A 6 17.14 -2.41 -8.41
CA LEU A 6 16.82 -1.71 -9.66
C LEU A 6 15.53 -0.89 -9.56
N ARG A 7 14.47 -1.45 -8.97
CA ARG A 7 13.18 -0.77 -8.81
C ARG A 7 13.26 0.38 -7.81
N MET A 8 13.98 0.18 -6.71
CA MET A 8 14.25 1.26 -5.75
C MET A 8 15.05 2.40 -6.39
N GLN A 9 16.10 2.09 -7.16
CA GLN A 9 16.88 3.11 -7.86
C GLN A 9 16.09 3.86 -8.93
N LYS A 10 15.13 3.20 -9.61
CA LYS A 10 14.21 3.87 -10.53
C LYS A 10 13.32 4.88 -9.81
N LEU A 11 12.76 4.53 -8.66
CA LEU A 11 11.89 5.41 -7.87
C LEU A 11 12.60 6.71 -7.48
N PHE A 12 13.90 6.61 -7.14
CA PHE A 12 14.73 7.74 -6.74
C PHE A 12 15.66 8.23 -7.88
N SER A 13 15.28 7.99 -9.14
CA SER A 13 16.14 8.34 -10.28
C SER A 13 16.25 9.84 -10.55
N ARG A 14 15.35 10.65 -9.97
CA ARG A 14 15.29 12.11 -10.13
C ARG A 14 15.81 12.87 -8.91
N GLY A 15 16.28 12.19 -7.88
CA GLY A 15 16.81 12.79 -6.65
C GLY A 15 16.61 11.90 -5.43
N GLU A 16 16.85 12.46 -4.24
CA GLU A 16 16.72 11.74 -2.97
C GLU A 16 15.27 11.57 -2.50
N ASN A 17 14.36 12.34 -3.09
CA ASN A 17 12.93 12.33 -2.76
C ASN A 17 12.12 11.72 -3.91
N ALA A 18 11.01 11.09 -3.55
CA ALA A 18 10.04 10.57 -4.51
C ALA A 18 8.65 11.15 -4.22
N VAL A 19 7.90 11.42 -5.27
CA VAL A 19 6.49 11.82 -5.21
C VAL A 19 5.61 10.65 -5.63
N VAL A 20 4.80 10.16 -4.70
CA VAL A 20 3.85 9.06 -4.91
C VAL A 20 2.43 9.59 -4.74
N ILE A 21 1.58 9.39 -5.74
CA ILE A 21 0.15 9.75 -5.66
C ILE A 21 -0.67 8.49 -5.36
N ALA A 22 -1.42 8.50 -4.26
CA ALA A 22 -2.30 7.40 -3.89
C ALA A 22 -3.73 7.61 -4.45
N ILE A 23 -4.25 6.58 -5.10
CA ILE A 23 -5.60 6.51 -5.68
C ILE A 23 -6.26 5.15 -5.41
N ASP A 24 -5.79 4.42 -4.40
CA ASP A 24 -6.28 3.08 -4.04
C ASP A 24 -7.48 3.08 -3.08
N HIS A 25 -7.95 4.25 -2.63
CA HIS A 25 -9.02 4.38 -1.64
C HIS A 25 -10.28 3.56 -1.96
N GLY A 26 -10.71 3.56 -3.23
CA GLY A 26 -11.90 2.81 -3.66
C GLY A 26 -11.82 1.30 -3.45
N TYR A 27 -10.62 0.78 -3.19
CA TYR A 27 -10.39 -0.61 -2.85
C TYR A 27 -10.94 -1.03 -1.48
N MET A 28 -11.04 -0.10 -0.53
CA MET A 28 -11.45 -0.39 0.85
C MET A 28 -12.54 0.56 1.35
N ASP A 29 -12.43 1.85 1.01
CA ASP A 29 -13.35 2.92 1.40
C ASP A 29 -14.60 2.99 0.49
N GLY A 30 -14.48 2.43 -0.73
CA GLY A 30 -15.54 2.46 -1.73
C GLY A 30 -15.55 3.75 -2.57
N PRO A 31 -16.66 4.07 -3.25
CA PRO A 31 -16.69 5.16 -4.22
C PRO A 31 -16.61 6.53 -3.53
N ILE A 32 -15.39 7.07 -3.42
CA ILE A 32 -15.18 8.41 -2.86
C ILE A 32 -15.25 9.49 -3.95
N PRO A 33 -15.73 10.72 -3.61
CA PRO A 33 -15.83 11.81 -4.55
C PRO A 33 -14.50 12.11 -5.28
N GLY A 34 -14.54 12.06 -6.61
CA GLY A 34 -13.37 12.28 -7.47
C GLY A 34 -12.60 11.01 -7.84
N MET A 35 -12.92 9.85 -7.27
CA MET A 35 -12.29 8.55 -7.60
C MET A 35 -13.30 7.49 -8.08
N GLU A 36 -14.54 7.87 -8.35
CA GLU A 36 -15.56 6.96 -8.88
C GLU A 36 -15.22 6.48 -10.31
N ASN A 37 -14.44 7.28 -11.05
CA ASN A 37 -13.94 6.97 -12.38
C ASN A 37 -12.42 7.17 -12.46
N LEU A 38 -11.67 6.21 -11.91
CA LEU A 38 -10.20 6.27 -11.89
C LEU A 38 -9.55 6.47 -13.27
N PRO A 39 -10.01 5.86 -14.39
CA PRO A 39 -9.48 6.17 -15.72
C PRO A 39 -9.58 7.65 -16.12
N LYS A 40 -10.58 8.37 -15.60
CA LYS A 40 -10.68 9.82 -15.76
C LYS A 40 -9.81 10.55 -14.73
N THR A 41 -9.85 10.14 -13.46
CA THR A 41 -9.08 10.76 -12.37
C THR A 41 -7.58 10.76 -12.64
N VAL A 42 -7.03 9.64 -13.13
CA VAL A 42 -5.61 9.48 -13.38
C VAL A 42 -5.07 10.46 -14.44
N GLN A 43 -5.94 10.99 -15.32
CA GLN A 43 -5.53 11.97 -16.34
C GLN A 43 -5.20 13.35 -15.75
N ALA A 44 -5.65 13.63 -14.53
CA ALA A 44 -5.31 14.84 -13.80
C ALA A 44 -3.97 14.74 -13.05
N ILE A 45 -3.39 13.54 -12.96
CA ILE A 45 -2.09 13.33 -12.33
C ILE A 45 -1.00 13.77 -13.31
N ASP A 46 -0.12 14.65 -12.85
CA ASP A 46 1.02 15.09 -13.65
C ASP A 46 1.96 13.90 -13.92
N PRO A 47 2.37 13.64 -15.18
CA PRO A 47 3.27 12.54 -15.50
C PRO A 47 4.68 12.69 -14.90
N CYS A 48 5.01 13.82 -14.27
CA CYS A 48 6.28 14.02 -13.56
C CYS A 48 6.36 13.32 -12.21
N VAL A 49 5.27 12.73 -11.69
CA VAL A 49 5.32 11.95 -10.44
C VAL A 49 6.16 10.68 -10.61
N ASP A 50 6.78 10.21 -9.54
CA ASP A 50 7.68 9.05 -9.60
C ASP A 50 6.90 7.73 -9.53
N ALA A 51 5.76 7.73 -8.85
CA ALA A 51 4.92 6.55 -8.72
C ALA A 51 3.44 6.88 -8.47
N ILE A 52 2.59 5.90 -8.75
CA ILE A 52 1.16 5.94 -8.43
C ILE A 52 0.82 4.67 -7.63
N LEU A 53 0.21 4.85 -6.45
CA LEU A 53 -0.31 3.79 -5.61
C LEU A 53 -1.78 3.54 -5.96
N LEU A 54 -2.14 2.29 -6.27
CA LEU A 54 -3.48 1.88 -6.69
C LEU A 54 -3.80 0.44 -6.27
N SER A 55 -5.02 -0.02 -6.50
CA SER A 55 -5.36 -1.43 -6.31
C SER A 55 -4.90 -2.29 -7.50
N PRO A 56 -4.53 -3.57 -7.28
CA PRO A 56 -4.17 -4.48 -8.38
C PRO A 56 -5.28 -4.59 -9.42
N GLY A 57 -6.54 -4.65 -8.97
CA GLY A 57 -7.71 -4.75 -9.85
C GLY A 57 -7.85 -3.56 -10.82
N MET A 58 -7.39 -2.37 -10.43
CA MET A 58 -7.49 -1.17 -11.25
C MET A 58 -6.30 -0.94 -12.18
N LEU A 59 -5.14 -1.52 -11.89
CA LEU A 59 -3.92 -1.35 -12.69
C LEU A 59 -4.13 -1.65 -14.18
N LYS A 60 -4.84 -2.73 -14.51
CA LYS A 60 -5.16 -3.12 -15.90
C LYS A 60 -6.04 -2.13 -16.67
N HIS A 61 -6.72 -1.22 -15.97
CA HIS A 61 -7.62 -0.23 -16.57
C HIS A 61 -6.96 1.13 -16.77
N LEU A 62 -5.74 1.33 -16.25
CA LEU A 62 -5.05 2.62 -16.25
C LEU A 62 -3.82 2.60 -17.17
N SER A 63 -3.93 1.93 -18.31
CA SER A 63 -2.82 1.81 -19.27
C SER A 63 -2.27 3.16 -19.73
N CYS A 64 -3.11 4.20 -19.80
CA CYS A 64 -2.68 5.56 -20.15
C CYS A 64 -1.65 6.14 -19.17
N ALA A 65 -1.63 5.70 -17.91
CA ALA A 65 -0.70 6.18 -16.90
C ALA A 65 0.65 5.44 -16.92
N PHE A 66 0.68 4.20 -17.43
CA PHE A 66 1.83 3.30 -17.26
C PHE A 66 2.45 2.78 -18.58
N ASN A 67 1.71 2.80 -19.69
CA ASN A 67 2.13 2.16 -20.94
C ASN A 67 2.98 3.07 -21.85
N TYR A 68 4.02 3.68 -21.28
CA TYR A 68 5.00 4.46 -22.03
C TYR A 68 6.35 4.49 -21.32
N LYS A 69 7.42 4.82 -22.05
CA LYS A 69 8.77 4.89 -21.49
C LYS A 69 8.89 6.07 -20.52
N GLY A 70 9.38 5.80 -19.31
CA GLY A 70 9.51 6.82 -18.27
C GLY A 70 8.21 7.14 -17.54
N ALA A 71 7.18 6.30 -17.70
CA ALA A 71 5.96 6.38 -16.90
C ALA A 71 6.24 6.22 -15.39
N PRO A 72 5.37 6.75 -14.52
CA PRO A 72 5.43 6.51 -13.08
C PRO A 72 5.43 5.02 -12.74
N ILE A 73 6.09 4.67 -11.65
CA ILE A 73 6.11 3.30 -11.12
C ILE A 73 4.71 2.92 -10.59
N PRO A 74 4.12 1.79 -11.02
CA PRO A 74 2.89 1.27 -10.42
C PRO A 74 3.21 0.56 -9.10
N ILE A 75 2.70 1.11 -7.99
CA ILE A 75 2.74 0.50 -6.64
C ILE A 75 1.36 -0.04 -6.33
N VAL A 76 1.23 -1.31 -5.94
CA VAL A 76 -0.12 -1.86 -5.64
C VAL A 76 -0.27 -2.35 -4.22
N ARG A 77 -1.38 -2.02 -3.57
CA ARG A 77 -1.75 -2.57 -2.25
C ARG A 77 -2.25 -4.00 -2.39
N ILE A 78 -1.63 -4.96 -1.70
CA ILE A 78 -1.92 -6.39 -1.90
C ILE A 78 -2.65 -7.07 -0.74
N ASN A 79 -2.77 -6.41 0.41
CA ASN A 79 -3.65 -6.83 1.49
C ASN A 79 -4.85 -5.89 1.62
N TRP A 80 -5.94 -6.45 2.13
CA TRP A 80 -7.17 -5.71 2.41
C TRP A 80 -7.41 -5.72 3.91
N SER A 81 -7.82 -4.58 4.48
CA SER A 81 -8.04 -4.45 5.91
C SER A 81 -9.30 -3.67 6.21
N THR A 82 -10.07 -4.15 7.19
CA THR A 82 -11.29 -3.45 7.65
C THR A 82 -11.00 -2.10 8.31
N VAL A 83 -9.74 -1.77 8.60
CA VAL A 83 -9.35 -0.48 9.22
C VAL A 83 -9.69 0.72 8.32
N PHE A 84 -9.72 0.52 7.00
CA PHE A 84 -9.99 1.57 6.02
C PHE A 84 -11.48 1.67 5.62
N CYS A 85 -12.35 0.88 6.26
CA CYS A 85 -13.79 0.95 6.03
C CYS A 85 -14.41 2.01 6.96
N PHE A 86 -14.02 3.28 6.75
CA PHE A 86 -14.32 4.38 7.68
C PHE A 86 -15.82 4.57 7.95
N GLU A 87 -16.65 4.38 6.91
CA GLU A 87 -18.12 4.49 6.99
C GLU A 87 -18.79 3.33 7.76
N TRP A 88 -18.07 2.24 8.04
CA TRP A 88 -18.64 1.04 8.67
C TRP A 88 -18.35 0.94 10.17
N GLN A 89 -17.59 1.89 10.73
CA GLN A 89 -17.31 1.98 12.16
C GLN A 89 -16.72 0.68 12.75
N TYR A 90 -15.89 0.00 11.97
CA TYR A 90 -15.17 -1.19 12.40
C TYR A 90 -13.93 -0.81 13.21
N ASN A 91 -13.71 -1.50 14.32
CA ASN A 91 -12.59 -1.24 15.23
C ASN A 91 -11.67 -2.46 15.45
N GLN A 92 -11.96 -3.59 14.80
CA GLN A 92 -11.16 -4.81 14.92
C GLN A 92 -10.04 -4.88 13.88
N SER A 93 -10.04 -4.05 12.83
CA SER A 93 -8.95 -3.99 11.82
C SER A 93 -8.44 -5.35 11.34
N ARG A 94 -9.38 -6.22 10.98
CA ARG A 94 -9.09 -7.56 10.45
C ARG A 94 -8.46 -7.41 9.07
N THR A 95 -7.27 -7.96 8.92
CA THR A 95 -6.53 -7.94 7.67
C THR A 95 -6.57 -9.32 7.02
N VAL A 96 -6.61 -9.35 5.68
CA VAL A 96 -6.48 -10.57 4.87
C VAL A 96 -5.55 -10.31 3.68
N PRO A 97 -4.82 -11.34 3.19
CA PRO A 97 -4.25 -11.28 1.85
C PRO A 97 -5.39 -11.15 0.84
N ALA A 98 -5.24 -10.26 -0.12
CA ALA A 98 -6.26 -10.06 -1.15
C ALA A 98 -5.72 -10.31 -2.56
N PHE A 99 -4.42 -10.11 -2.76
CA PHE A 99 -3.68 -10.55 -3.93
C PHE A 99 -2.35 -11.16 -3.49
N SER A 100 -1.89 -12.19 -4.20
CA SER A 100 -0.52 -12.66 -4.08
C SER A 100 0.45 -11.68 -4.75
N VAL A 101 1.72 -11.69 -4.35
CA VAL A 101 2.73 -10.85 -5.00
C VAL A 101 2.91 -11.25 -6.47
N LYS A 102 2.78 -12.54 -6.78
CA LYS A 102 2.85 -13.04 -8.16
C LYS A 102 1.75 -12.45 -9.05
N GLU A 103 0.52 -12.34 -8.55
CA GLU A 103 -0.59 -11.72 -9.28
C GLU A 103 -0.32 -10.23 -9.52
N ALA A 104 0.16 -9.51 -8.50
CA ALA A 104 0.53 -8.11 -8.62
C ALA A 104 1.59 -7.89 -9.72
N VAL A 105 2.64 -8.70 -9.73
CA VAL A 105 3.70 -8.64 -10.76
C VAL A 105 3.15 -8.96 -12.14
N ALA A 106 2.28 -9.97 -12.27
CA ALA A 106 1.66 -10.33 -13.55
C ALA A 106 0.78 -9.19 -14.12
N LEU A 107 0.19 -8.37 -13.26
CA LEU A 107 -0.58 -7.18 -13.64
C LEU A 107 0.30 -5.97 -14.01
N GLY A 108 1.62 -6.06 -13.79
CA GLY A 108 2.57 -5.01 -14.13
C GLY A 108 3.03 -4.17 -12.93
N ALA A 109 2.71 -4.55 -11.69
CA ALA A 109 3.21 -3.83 -10.53
C ALA A 109 4.74 -3.93 -10.45
N GLU A 110 5.39 -2.80 -10.16
CA GLU A 110 6.83 -2.76 -9.91
C GLU A 110 7.15 -2.71 -8.41
N MET A 111 6.22 -2.27 -7.57
CA MET A 111 6.32 -2.35 -6.11
C MET A 111 4.98 -2.76 -5.52
N VAL A 112 5.00 -3.26 -4.27
CA VAL A 112 3.77 -3.56 -3.53
C VAL A 112 3.71 -2.77 -2.24
N LEU A 113 2.51 -2.49 -1.77
CA LEU A 113 2.24 -1.96 -0.45
C LEU A 113 1.55 -3.04 0.38
N ILE A 114 2.01 -3.22 1.61
CA ILE A 114 1.37 -4.06 2.62
C ILE A 114 1.14 -3.21 3.85
N SER A 115 -0.11 -3.08 4.27
CA SER A 115 -0.43 -2.40 5.53
C SER A 115 -0.37 -3.32 6.73
N LEU A 116 -0.04 -2.76 7.88
CA LEU A 116 -0.09 -3.41 9.17
C LEU A 116 -0.79 -2.49 10.18
N THR A 117 -1.83 -3.03 10.80
CA THR A 117 -2.55 -2.39 11.90
C THR A 117 -2.42 -3.27 13.13
N LEU A 118 -2.07 -2.64 14.26
CA LEU A 118 -1.87 -3.26 15.57
C LEU A 118 -2.69 -2.48 16.61
N LYS A 119 -2.68 -2.95 17.85
CA LYS A 119 -3.46 -2.38 18.96
C LYS A 119 -4.96 -2.42 18.64
N THR A 120 -5.42 -3.53 18.06
CA THR A 120 -6.84 -3.73 17.71
C THR A 120 -7.74 -4.06 18.89
N GLY A 121 -7.16 -4.22 20.08
CA GLY A 121 -7.84 -4.71 21.27
C GLY A 121 -7.97 -6.24 21.32
N ASP A 122 -7.45 -6.94 20.31
CA ASP A 122 -7.42 -8.40 20.21
C ASP A 122 -6.01 -8.86 19.79
N GLU A 123 -5.27 -9.46 20.74
CA GLU A 123 -3.90 -9.93 20.51
C GLU A 123 -3.81 -11.02 19.44
N ALA A 124 -4.84 -11.87 19.32
CA ALA A 124 -4.85 -12.93 18.31
C ALA A 124 -5.04 -12.34 16.91
N ASN A 125 -5.80 -11.25 16.80
CA ASN A 125 -5.96 -10.51 15.56
C ASN A 125 -4.68 -9.74 15.20
N ASP A 126 -4.04 -9.06 16.16
CA ASP A 126 -2.75 -8.38 15.95
C ASP A 126 -1.67 -9.37 15.47
N ALA A 127 -1.56 -10.54 16.11
CA ALA A 127 -0.64 -11.60 15.70
C ALA A 127 -0.92 -12.10 14.27
N ARG A 128 -2.20 -12.27 13.91
CA ARG A 128 -2.60 -12.63 12.53
C ARG A 128 -2.23 -11.54 11.53
N ASN A 129 -2.42 -10.27 11.86
CA ASN A 129 -2.05 -9.16 10.98
C ASN A 129 -0.53 -9.17 10.71
N VAL A 130 0.30 -9.45 11.73
CA VAL A 130 1.75 -9.62 11.57
C VAL A 130 2.11 -10.84 10.71
N GLU A 131 1.41 -11.97 10.89
CA GLU A 131 1.60 -13.18 10.08
C GLU A 131 1.36 -12.88 8.59
N ILE A 132 0.26 -12.18 8.28
CA ILE A 132 -0.10 -11.79 6.90
C ILE A 132 0.96 -10.86 6.31
N PHE A 133 1.38 -9.84 7.06
CA PHE A 133 2.44 -8.93 6.62
C PHE A 133 3.72 -9.69 6.29
N SER A 134 4.16 -10.53 7.22
CA SER A 134 5.42 -11.29 7.10
C SER A 134 5.40 -12.24 5.91
N LYS A 135 4.28 -12.93 5.68
CA LYS A 135 4.10 -13.83 4.54
C LYS A 135 4.21 -13.08 3.21
N LEU A 136 3.45 -12.00 3.03
CA LEU A 136 3.45 -11.24 1.79
C LEU A 136 4.81 -10.54 1.56
N ARG A 137 5.46 -10.06 2.62
CA ARG A 137 6.82 -9.51 2.55
C ARG A 137 7.83 -10.57 2.08
N ALA A 138 7.74 -11.79 2.60
CA ALA A 138 8.61 -12.90 2.19
C ALA A 138 8.40 -13.25 0.71
N GLU A 139 7.15 -13.37 0.25
CA GLU A 139 6.82 -13.59 -1.16
C GLU A 139 7.39 -12.47 -2.07
N ALA A 140 7.36 -11.21 -1.61
CA ALA A 140 7.91 -10.09 -2.35
C ALA A 140 9.45 -10.13 -2.42
N ALA A 141 10.10 -10.53 -1.33
CA ALA A 141 11.54 -10.71 -1.29
C ALA A 141 12.01 -11.81 -2.27
N GLU A 142 11.29 -12.93 -2.35
CA GLU A 142 11.58 -14.03 -3.29
C GLU A 142 11.52 -13.58 -4.76
N LEU A 143 10.61 -12.66 -5.09
CA LEU A 143 10.44 -12.11 -6.43
C LEU A 143 11.27 -10.85 -6.70
N GLY A 144 12.05 -10.38 -5.72
CA GLY A 144 12.82 -9.14 -5.84
C GLY A 144 11.94 -7.90 -6.02
N ILE A 145 10.77 -7.89 -5.39
CA ILE A 145 9.82 -6.78 -5.42
C ILE A 145 9.98 -5.95 -4.13
N PRO A 146 10.21 -4.62 -4.23
CA PRO A 146 10.21 -3.76 -3.06
C PRO A 146 8.83 -3.67 -2.40
N VAL A 147 8.83 -3.54 -1.08
CA VAL A 147 7.63 -3.40 -0.25
C VAL A 147 7.60 -2.02 0.39
N VAL A 148 6.47 -1.34 0.28
CA VAL A 148 6.08 -0.22 1.15
C VAL A 148 5.32 -0.80 2.34
N GLY A 149 5.90 -0.73 3.54
CA GLY A 149 5.21 -1.11 4.77
C GLY A 149 4.44 0.08 5.32
N GLU A 150 3.11 -0.02 5.39
CA GLU A 150 2.25 1.06 5.87
C GLU A 150 1.74 0.74 7.29
N SER A 151 2.16 1.53 8.28
CA SER A 151 1.58 1.47 9.62
C SER A 151 0.35 2.36 9.67
N PHE A 152 -0.83 1.78 9.87
CA PHE A 152 -2.06 2.53 10.03
C PHE A 152 -2.67 2.28 11.43
N PRO A 153 -2.82 3.32 12.28
CA PRO A 153 -3.37 3.18 13.63
C PRO A 153 -4.82 2.71 13.63
N ASN A 154 -5.16 1.84 14.57
CA ASN A 154 -6.54 1.41 14.75
C ASN A 154 -7.38 2.56 15.32
N ASP A 155 -8.60 2.73 14.81
CA ASP A 155 -9.56 3.73 15.28
C ASP A 155 -8.98 5.17 15.28
N SER A 156 -8.28 5.51 14.20
CA SER A 156 -7.45 6.71 14.09
C SER A 156 -8.18 8.03 14.36
N ASP A 157 -9.49 8.09 14.09
CA ASP A 157 -10.30 9.29 14.25
C ASP A 157 -10.75 9.52 15.70
N ASN A 158 -10.65 8.50 16.57
CA ASN A 158 -11.18 8.52 17.93
C ASN A 158 -10.09 8.43 19.02
N ILE A 159 -8.81 8.47 18.64
CA ILE A 159 -7.67 8.43 19.57
C ILE A 159 -7.04 9.79 19.79
N SER A 160 -6.44 10.00 20.97
CA SER A 160 -5.70 11.23 21.26
C SER A 160 -4.41 11.34 20.43
N ALA A 161 -3.88 12.56 20.29
CA ALA A 161 -2.60 12.80 19.62
C ALA A 161 -1.43 12.02 20.24
N ALA A 162 -1.45 11.82 21.57
CA ALA A 162 -0.43 11.03 22.26
C ALA A 162 -0.52 9.53 21.92
N GLU A 163 -1.74 8.99 21.83
CA GLU A 163 -1.95 7.60 21.43
C GLU A 163 -1.62 7.37 19.96
N MET A 164 -2.00 8.31 19.08
CA MET A 164 -1.62 8.32 17.67
C MET A 164 -0.09 8.25 17.53
N HIS A 165 0.64 9.10 18.26
CA HIS A 165 2.09 9.11 18.25
C HIS A 165 2.69 7.78 18.70
N ASP A 166 2.24 7.22 19.83
CA ASP A 166 2.75 5.94 20.34
C ASP A 166 2.50 4.78 19.35
N GLN A 167 1.29 4.71 18.76
CA GLN A 167 0.94 3.69 17.77
C GLN A 167 1.81 3.79 16.52
N ILE A 168 2.00 4.99 15.95
CA ILE A 168 2.85 5.19 14.77
C ILE A 168 4.32 4.89 15.10
N LEU A 169 4.84 5.37 16.23
CA LEU A 169 6.23 5.15 16.64
C LEU A 169 6.56 3.66 16.77
N ARG A 170 5.70 2.89 17.44
CA ARG A 170 5.90 1.45 17.62
C ARG A 170 5.65 0.69 16.33
N GLY A 171 4.55 0.99 15.63
CA GLY A 171 4.17 0.32 14.39
C GLY A 171 5.24 0.44 13.31
N THR A 172 5.77 1.64 13.09
CA THR A 172 6.87 1.87 12.13
C THR A 172 8.16 1.17 12.54
N ARG A 173 8.51 1.16 13.84
CA ARG A 173 9.69 0.42 14.32
C ARG A 173 9.52 -1.09 14.13
N ILE A 174 8.33 -1.64 14.40
CA ILE A 174 8.03 -3.05 14.18
C ILE A 174 8.15 -3.39 12.69
N LEU A 175 7.54 -2.60 11.80
CA LEU A 175 7.66 -2.79 10.35
C LEU A 175 9.12 -2.79 9.89
N ALA A 176 9.94 -1.88 10.39
CA ALA A 176 11.36 -1.83 10.03
C ALA A 176 12.13 -3.12 10.39
N GLU A 177 11.81 -3.74 11.53
CA GLU A 177 12.42 -5.02 11.95
C GLU A 177 11.79 -6.23 11.27
N LEU A 178 10.53 -6.11 10.85
CA LEU A 178 9.85 -7.11 10.02
C LEU A 178 10.35 -7.10 8.58
N GLY A 179 11.22 -6.17 8.17
CA GLY A 179 11.94 -6.12 6.87
C GLY A 179 11.10 -5.75 5.66
#